data_AF-A0A243CUW6-F1
#
_entry.id   AF-A0A243CUW6-F1
#
_cell.length_a   1.000
_cell.length_b   1.000
_cell.length_c   1.000
_cell.angle_alpha   90.00
_cell.angle_beta   90.00
_cell.angle_gamma   90.00
#
_symmetry.space_group_name_H-M   'P 1'
#
loop_
_entity.id
_entity.type
_entity.pdbx_description
1 polymer ?
#
loop_
_entity_poly.entity_id
_entity_poly.type
_entity_poly.pdbx_seq_one_letter_code
_entity_poly.pdbx_strand_id
1 'polypeptide(L)'
;MLGTNLRVLLPYNERIYKVQGTKIKPGIKVKEREYLFKAFQQKFAYFTLIPECKKLETNNENEIFPLIAPKGLETITLEIWSEKISMEVEQALFESEMVLAQISESSYVLHADSPVLLKIVRCNIEKVLQNPYKMQYCQKYKTDLVEDVIKAVYATAGKRNDVTLALIAMKNCDGREKIDPKQIVREGFARTNRISAFINLFIGQSVSRKTIINGIFSLLEQRGFLKRSWNKINLPCTYVNLSIERISKFDFLPIFSQIKGKEISYKLYGNTEWQTIDYLLLNVNKHNAFLPQPSKRNDMGIQFKQFVSETLTEVLQHAKEQNEQVYFIIDANVRKHWIKELQNEKIDIDTFPDIVPDVLKVPNLNAVRINASFDVPKYGVIECDDVLDSTSLYIDQKGMYYSTGEYSSNGSETLHQYILEIFPLGVKAVERNYIAKMVHYMCCNSSMLLEKNIHMPYPMHMARVIKNYMTDIDAREFKEFDDELDVDIIKIEKKDSIIRI
;
A
#
# COMPACT_ATOMS: atom_id res chain seq x y z
N MET A 1 3.88 42.27 22.81
CA MET A 1 4.55 40.95 22.91
C MET A 1 4.92 40.53 21.49
N LEU A 2 6.21 40.47 21.18
CA LEU A 2 6.73 39.95 19.91
C LEU A 2 6.34 38.46 19.84
N GLY A 3 5.45 38.13 18.91
CA GLY A 3 4.98 36.77 18.71
C GLY A 3 6.17 35.85 18.43
N THR A 4 6.28 34.79 19.22
CA THR A 4 7.03 33.59 18.91
C THR A 4 6.86 33.27 17.42
N ASN A 5 7.93 32.95 16.70
CA ASN A 5 7.91 32.55 15.29
C ASN A 5 6.93 31.37 15.08
N LEU A 6 5.66 31.68 14.90
CA LEU A 6 4.58 30.73 14.72
C LEU A 6 4.64 30.28 13.28
N ARG A 7 5.18 29.08 13.08
CA ARG A 7 5.09 28.38 11.80
C ARG A 7 3.66 27.87 11.66
N VAL A 8 2.89 28.50 10.79
CA VAL A 8 1.55 28.02 10.46
C VAL A 8 1.68 27.06 9.28
N LEU A 9 1.50 25.77 9.56
CA LEU A 9 1.24 24.79 8.53
C LEU A 9 -0.25 24.88 8.18
N LEU A 10 -0.57 25.12 6.92
CA LEU A 10 -1.91 24.87 6.41
C LEU A 10 -1.91 23.43 5.90
N PRO A 11 -2.65 22.49 6.50
CA PRO A 11 -2.92 21.21 5.86
C PRO A 11 -4.25 21.30 5.09
N TYR A 12 -4.23 20.97 3.79
CA TYR A 12 -5.47 20.76 3.04
C TYR A 12 -5.96 19.36 3.35
N ASN A 13 -7.13 19.25 3.98
CA ASN A 13 -7.77 17.98 4.25
C ASN A 13 -9.05 17.83 3.40
N GLU A 14 -8.98 16.95 2.41
CA GLU A 14 -10.12 16.56 1.56
C GLU A 14 -11.31 16.03 2.38
N ARG A 15 -11.06 15.51 3.59
CA ARG A 15 -12.12 15.02 4.48
C ARG A 15 -13.03 16.13 5.01
N ILE A 16 -12.57 17.38 5.08
CA ILE A 16 -13.37 18.53 5.55
C ILE A 16 -14.55 18.80 4.58
N TYR A 17 -14.39 18.43 3.31
CA TYR A 17 -15.39 18.68 2.25
C TYR A 17 -16.19 17.42 1.88
N LYS A 18 -16.21 16.39 2.72
CA LYS A 18 -17.04 15.21 2.49
C LYS A 18 -18.52 15.58 2.59
N VAL A 19 -19.23 15.54 1.47
CA VAL A 19 -20.70 15.59 1.47
C VAL A 19 -21.21 14.21 1.89
N GLN A 20 -21.73 14.12 3.12
CA GLN A 20 -22.32 12.90 3.66
C GLN A 20 -23.36 12.31 2.69
N GLY A 21 -23.35 11.00 2.52
CA GLY A 21 -24.32 10.28 1.67
C GLY A 21 -24.02 10.23 0.18
N THR A 22 -22.94 10.87 -0.32
CA THR A 22 -22.58 10.83 -1.74
C THR A 22 -21.40 9.88 -2.03
N LYS A 23 -21.37 9.28 -3.23
CA LYS A 23 -20.20 8.53 -3.76
C LYS A 23 -19.17 9.46 -4.45
N ILE A 24 -19.39 10.77 -4.41
CA ILE A 24 -18.51 11.77 -5.04
C ILE A 24 -17.22 11.84 -4.23
N LYS A 25 -16.08 11.59 -4.87
CA LYS A 25 -14.77 11.80 -4.23
C LYS A 25 -14.52 13.31 -4.13
N PRO A 26 -14.37 13.88 -2.93
CA PRO A 26 -14.05 15.29 -2.76
C PRO A 26 -12.61 15.56 -3.22
N GLY A 27 -12.37 16.77 -3.72
CA GLY A 27 -11.03 17.26 -4.07
C GLY A 27 -11.13 18.67 -4.63
N ILE A 28 -10.11 19.49 -4.38
CA ILE A 28 -9.93 20.78 -5.04
C ILE A 28 -8.82 20.66 -6.09
N LYS A 29 -9.03 21.27 -7.26
CA LYS A 29 -8.03 21.35 -8.34
C LYS A 29 -6.80 22.14 -7.87
N VAL A 30 -5.65 21.93 -8.51
CA VAL A 30 -4.41 22.69 -8.24
C VAL A 30 -4.66 24.20 -8.29
N LYS A 31 -5.37 24.68 -9.33
CA LYS A 31 -5.77 26.10 -9.46
C LYS A 31 -6.62 26.61 -8.30
N GLU A 32 -7.49 25.77 -7.76
CA GLU A 32 -8.33 26.13 -6.60
C GLU A 32 -7.49 26.18 -5.31
N ARG A 33 -6.49 25.28 -5.16
CA ARG A 33 -5.49 25.36 -4.08
C ARG A 33 -4.71 26.66 -4.13
N GLU A 34 -4.23 27.04 -5.32
CA GLU A 34 -3.51 28.30 -5.53
C GLU A 34 -4.38 29.51 -5.19
N TYR A 35 -5.65 29.52 -5.60
CA TYR A 35 -6.56 30.60 -5.26
C TYR A 35 -6.79 30.71 -3.76
N LEU A 36 -7.03 29.59 -3.07
CA LEU A 36 -7.19 29.56 -1.61
C LEU A 36 -5.92 30.02 -0.89
N PHE A 37 -4.75 29.61 -1.39
CA PHE A 37 -3.46 30.02 -0.84
C PHE A 37 -3.23 31.53 -1.02
N LYS A 38 -3.49 32.08 -2.21
CA LYS A 38 -3.41 33.53 -2.47
C LYS A 38 -4.39 34.31 -1.59
N ALA A 39 -5.63 33.84 -1.44
CA ALA A 39 -6.62 34.46 -0.56
C ALA A 39 -6.17 34.43 0.92
N PHE A 40 -5.54 33.33 1.36
CA PHE A 40 -4.94 33.24 2.69
C PHE A 40 -3.79 34.25 2.87
N GLN A 41 -2.86 34.32 1.92
CA GLN A 41 -1.74 35.27 1.95
C GLN A 41 -2.22 36.73 2.03
N GLN A 42 -3.27 37.07 1.26
CA GLN A 42 -3.88 38.40 1.32
C GLN A 42 -4.49 38.70 2.69
N LYS A 43 -5.21 37.73 3.27
CA LYS A 43 -5.86 37.89 4.57
C LYS A 43 -4.88 37.91 5.75
N PHE A 44 -3.75 37.21 5.61
CA PHE A 44 -2.77 37.04 6.66
C PHE A 44 -1.36 37.43 6.20
N ALA A 45 -1.22 38.66 5.71
CA ALA A 45 0.02 39.19 5.11
C ALA A 45 1.23 39.26 6.05
N TYR A 46 1.03 39.08 7.36
CA TYR A 46 2.10 39.09 8.36
C TYR A 46 2.83 37.74 8.49
N PHE A 47 2.33 36.67 7.86
CA PHE A 47 3.05 35.40 7.82
C PHE A 47 4.15 35.43 6.75
N THR A 48 5.35 34.99 7.12
CA THR A 48 6.45 34.79 6.18
C THR A 48 6.36 33.38 5.59
N LEU A 49 6.50 33.29 4.26
CA LEU A 49 6.57 32.00 3.58
C LEU A 49 7.86 31.27 3.94
N ILE A 50 7.75 29.96 4.06
CA ILE A 50 8.93 29.10 4.14
C ILE A 50 9.62 29.12 2.76
N PRO A 51 10.95 29.15 2.69
CA PRO A 51 11.67 29.07 1.43
C PRO A 51 11.28 27.84 0.61
N GLU A 52 11.32 27.98 -0.71
CA GLU A 52 10.98 26.91 -1.64
C GLU A 52 11.93 25.72 -1.48
N CYS A 53 11.39 24.52 -1.67
CA CYS A 53 12.18 23.30 -1.64
C CYS A 53 13.01 23.19 -2.92
N LYS A 54 14.27 22.76 -2.79
CA LYS A 54 15.15 22.53 -3.94
C LYS A 54 14.78 21.21 -4.61
N LYS A 55 14.53 21.22 -5.91
CA LYS A 55 14.36 19.99 -6.72
C LYS A 55 15.67 19.23 -6.79
N LEU A 56 15.62 17.92 -6.58
CA LEU A 56 16.75 17.01 -6.74
C LEU A 56 16.63 16.26 -8.06
N GLU A 57 17.77 16.03 -8.70
CA GLU A 57 17.83 15.16 -9.87
C GLU A 57 17.55 13.70 -9.47
N THR A 58 16.54 13.11 -10.09
CA THR A 58 16.10 11.73 -9.88
C THR A 58 16.31 10.91 -11.14
N ASN A 59 16.53 9.61 -10.98
CA ASN A 59 16.47 8.69 -12.11
C ASN A 59 14.99 8.37 -12.39
N ASN A 60 14.50 8.80 -13.55
CA ASN A 60 13.14 8.57 -14.01
C ASN A 60 13.06 7.39 -15.01
N GLU A 61 14.14 6.61 -15.16
CA GLU A 61 14.12 5.38 -15.95
C GLU A 61 13.08 4.41 -15.36
N ASN A 62 12.05 4.16 -16.16
CA ASN A 62 10.89 3.37 -15.74
C ASN A 62 10.69 2.18 -16.69
N GLU A 63 11.78 1.52 -17.07
CA GLU A 63 11.78 0.36 -17.98
C GLU A 63 11.02 -0.82 -17.36
N ILE A 64 10.01 -1.33 -18.06
CA ILE A 64 9.23 -2.49 -17.60
C ILE A 64 9.97 -3.79 -17.85
N PHE A 65 10.44 -3.98 -19.09
CA PHE A 65 10.91 -5.26 -19.58
C PHE A 65 12.42 -5.32 -19.85
N PRO A 66 13.03 -6.52 -19.82
CA PRO A 66 12.43 -7.78 -19.36
C PRO A 66 12.05 -7.77 -17.87
N LEU A 67 10.95 -8.44 -17.53
CA LEU A 67 10.56 -8.67 -16.13
C LEU A 67 11.62 -9.54 -15.45
N ILE A 68 11.86 -9.28 -14.17
CA ILE A 68 12.68 -10.15 -13.32
C ILE A 68 11.77 -11.25 -12.80
N ALA A 69 12.03 -12.50 -13.22
CA ALA A 69 11.24 -13.64 -12.81
C ALA A 69 11.66 -14.17 -11.42
N PRO A 70 10.72 -14.72 -10.64
CA PRO A 70 11.05 -15.49 -9.44
C PRO A 70 12.03 -16.62 -9.76
N LYS A 71 13.01 -16.84 -8.88
CA LYS A 71 14.05 -17.86 -9.06
C LYS A 71 13.45 -19.25 -9.23
N GLY A 72 13.84 -19.95 -10.30
CA GLY A 72 13.39 -21.31 -10.58
C GLY A 72 11.98 -21.42 -11.16
N LEU A 73 11.30 -20.31 -11.48
CA LEU A 73 9.99 -20.35 -12.12
C LEU A 73 10.12 -20.62 -13.63
N GLU A 74 9.63 -21.77 -14.08
CA GLU A 74 9.66 -22.14 -15.51
C GLU A 74 8.30 -21.96 -16.21
N THR A 75 7.21 -22.16 -15.47
CA THR A 75 5.85 -22.09 -16.02
C THR A 75 4.90 -21.40 -15.06
N ILE A 76 3.96 -20.64 -15.60
CA ILE A 76 2.86 -20.04 -14.86
C ILE A 76 1.55 -20.21 -15.63
N THR A 77 0.45 -20.43 -14.89
CA THR A 77 -0.89 -20.53 -15.48
C THR A 77 -1.69 -19.28 -15.14
N LEU A 78 -2.33 -18.68 -16.14
CA LEU A 78 -3.31 -17.61 -16.02
C LEU A 78 -4.69 -18.14 -16.42
N GLU A 79 -5.57 -18.31 -15.44
CA GLU A 79 -6.98 -18.63 -15.64
C GLU A 79 -7.79 -17.34 -15.84
N ILE A 80 -8.46 -17.24 -16.99
CA ILE A 80 -9.37 -16.14 -17.32
C ILE A 80 -10.78 -16.58 -16.95
N TRP A 81 -11.31 -16.00 -15.88
CA TRP A 81 -12.63 -16.32 -15.34
C TRP A 81 -13.68 -15.34 -15.84
N SER A 82 -13.87 -15.30 -17.16
CA SER A 82 -14.97 -14.62 -17.85
C SER A 82 -14.85 -14.75 -19.36
N GLU A 83 -15.96 -15.08 -20.03
CA GLU A 83 -16.04 -15.08 -21.49
C GLU A 83 -15.91 -13.66 -22.09
N LYS A 84 -16.23 -12.62 -21.32
CA LYS A 84 -16.34 -11.23 -21.83
C LYS A 84 -15.02 -10.50 -22.02
N ILE A 85 -13.92 -11.06 -21.53
CA ILE A 85 -12.58 -10.44 -21.62
C ILE A 85 -11.55 -11.38 -22.25
N SER A 86 -11.97 -12.59 -22.64
CA SER A 86 -11.06 -13.67 -23.00
C SER A 86 -10.23 -13.35 -24.24
N MET A 87 -10.88 -12.80 -25.28
CA MET A 87 -10.18 -12.41 -26.51
C MET A 87 -9.32 -11.16 -26.29
N GLU A 88 -9.81 -10.21 -25.48
CA GLU A 88 -9.13 -8.95 -25.19
C GLU A 88 -7.85 -9.17 -24.37
N VAL A 89 -7.77 -10.23 -23.56
CA VAL A 89 -6.57 -10.59 -22.78
C VAL A 89 -5.42 -10.98 -23.70
N GLU A 90 -5.65 -11.86 -24.68
CA GLU A 90 -4.58 -12.30 -25.59
C GLU A 90 -4.03 -11.14 -26.42
N GLN A 91 -4.92 -10.28 -26.93
CA GLN A 91 -4.51 -9.05 -27.62
C GLN A 91 -3.73 -8.11 -26.69
N ALA A 92 -4.20 -7.93 -25.45
CA ALA A 92 -3.53 -7.08 -24.47
C ALA A 92 -2.12 -7.55 -24.12
N LEU A 93 -1.87 -8.87 -24.10
CA LEU A 93 -0.55 -9.43 -23.81
C LEU A 93 0.50 -9.04 -24.85
N PHE A 94 0.16 -9.11 -26.15
CA PHE A 94 1.08 -8.73 -27.23
C PHE A 94 1.28 -7.23 -27.34
N GLU A 95 0.19 -6.45 -27.30
CA GLU A 95 0.27 -4.99 -27.42
C GLU A 95 1.01 -4.33 -26.25
N SER A 96 1.03 -4.98 -25.08
CA SER A 96 1.78 -4.52 -23.92
C SER A 96 3.22 -5.05 -23.85
N GLU A 97 3.67 -5.79 -24.86
CA GLU A 97 5.00 -6.45 -24.90
C GLU A 97 5.26 -7.41 -23.73
N MET A 98 4.21 -7.83 -23.01
CA MET A 98 4.31 -8.81 -21.91
C MET A 98 4.76 -10.18 -22.38
N VAL A 99 4.44 -10.52 -23.63
CA VAL A 99 4.82 -11.79 -24.25
C VAL A 99 5.68 -11.54 -25.48
N LEU A 100 6.70 -12.36 -25.67
CA LEU A 100 7.62 -12.29 -26.81
C LEU A 100 7.11 -13.09 -28.01
N ALA A 101 6.48 -14.23 -27.75
CA ALA A 101 6.00 -15.13 -28.78
C ALA A 101 4.90 -16.05 -28.24
N GLN A 102 4.02 -16.51 -29.14
CA GLN A 102 3.13 -17.63 -28.90
C GLN A 102 3.79 -18.91 -29.41
N ILE A 103 3.87 -19.93 -28.55
CA ILE A 103 4.47 -21.23 -28.88
C ILE A 103 3.38 -22.24 -29.28
N SER A 104 2.18 -22.10 -28.72
CA SER A 104 1.02 -22.93 -29.05
C SER A 104 -0.27 -22.14 -28.82
N GLU A 105 -1.41 -22.71 -29.17
CA GLU A 105 -2.73 -22.06 -29.09
C GLU A 105 -2.97 -21.33 -27.76
N SER A 106 -2.50 -21.88 -26.64
CA SER A 106 -2.70 -21.31 -25.30
C SER A 106 -1.41 -21.08 -24.51
N SER A 107 -0.23 -21.15 -25.15
CA SER A 107 1.06 -21.00 -24.45
C SER A 107 1.94 -19.92 -25.07
N TYR A 108 2.49 -19.06 -24.22
CA TYR A 108 3.20 -17.84 -24.58
C TYR A 108 4.52 -17.74 -23.79
N VAL A 109 5.55 -17.12 -24.37
CA VAL A 109 6.80 -16.80 -23.67
C VAL A 109 6.65 -15.42 -23.04
N LEU A 110 6.78 -15.31 -21.72
CA LEU A 110 6.83 -14.01 -21.05
C LEU A 110 8.11 -13.27 -21.41
N HIS A 111 8.02 -11.95 -21.56
CA HIS A 111 9.16 -11.06 -21.69
C HIS A 111 9.84 -10.88 -20.33
N ALA A 112 10.62 -11.89 -19.92
CA ALA A 112 11.33 -11.94 -18.65
C ALA A 112 12.83 -12.20 -18.85
N ASP A 113 13.62 -12.02 -17.79
CA ASP A 113 15.07 -12.27 -17.75
C ASP A 113 15.42 -13.76 -17.73
N SER A 114 14.41 -14.61 -17.58
CA SER A 114 14.47 -16.06 -17.77
C SER A 114 13.30 -16.52 -18.67
N PRO A 115 13.43 -17.69 -19.35
CA PRO A 115 12.37 -18.20 -20.22
C PRO A 115 11.22 -18.77 -19.38
N VAL A 116 10.20 -17.93 -19.12
CA VAL A 116 8.99 -18.36 -18.40
C VAL A 116 7.83 -18.59 -19.38
N LEU A 117 7.25 -19.79 -19.34
CA LEU A 117 6.08 -20.15 -20.14
C LEU A 117 4.78 -19.73 -19.43
N LEU A 118 4.02 -18.82 -20.03
CA LEU A 118 2.66 -18.46 -19.63
C LEU A 118 1.65 -19.36 -20.35
N LYS A 119 0.86 -20.12 -19.59
CA LYS A 119 -0.28 -20.91 -20.09
C LYS A 119 -1.59 -20.21 -19.78
N ILE A 120 -2.42 -19.98 -20.78
CA ILE A 120 -3.75 -19.36 -20.61
C ILE A 120 -4.81 -20.45 -20.59
N VAL A 121 -5.71 -20.38 -19.61
CA VAL A 121 -6.84 -21.30 -19.48
C VAL A 121 -8.12 -20.47 -19.33
N ARG A 122 -9.16 -20.80 -20.09
CA ARG A 122 -10.46 -20.12 -20.02
C ARG A 122 -11.37 -20.87 -19.06
N CYS A 123 -12.03 -20.16 -18.14
CA CYS A 123 -12.88 -20.74 -17.11
C CYS A 123 -14.23 -20.02 -17.02
N ASN A 124 -15.30 -20.78 -16.86
CA ASN A 124 -16.64 -20.23 -16.65
C ASN A 124 -16.82 -19.78 -15.18
N ILE A 125 -17.17 -18.51 -15.00
CA ILE A 125 -17.31 -17.88 -13.68
C ILE A 125 -18.73 -17.97 -13.08
N GLU A 126 -19.75 -18.37 -13.86
CA GLU A 126 -21.16 -18.30 -13.47
C GLU A 126 -21.45 -19.07 -12.19
N LYS A 127 -20.95 -20.31 -12.07
CA LYS A 127 -21.17 -21.16 -10.88
C LYS A 127 -20.56 -20.57 -9.61
N VAL A 128 -19.43 -19.88 -9.73
CA VAL A 128 -18.73 -19.24 -8.61
C VAL A 128 -19.52 -18.04 -8.08
N LEU A 129 -20.18 -17.28 -8.95
CA LEU A 129 -20.85 -16.03 -8.57
C LEU A 129 -22.32 -16.22 -8.14
N GLN A 130 -22.89 -17.42 -8.19
CA GLN A 130 -24.31 -17.63 -7.84
C GLN A 130 -24.65 -17.33 -6.38
N ASN A 131 -23.77 -17.70 -5.44
CA ASN A 131 -24.02 -17.58 -4.01
C ASN A 131 -23.48 -16.29 -3.37
N PRO A 132 -22.27 -15.79 -3.71
CA PRO A 132 -21.71 -14.59 -3.08
C PRO A 132 -22.56 -13.31 -3.25
N TYR A 133 -23.46 -13.25 -4.23
CA TYR A 133 -24.24 -12.04 -4.55
C TYR A 133 -25.60 -11.91 -3.84
N LYS A 134 -26.05 -12.87 -3.00
CA LYS A 134 -27.36 -12.69 -2.35
C LYS A 134 -27.27 -11.75 -1.15
N MET A 135 -28.09 -10.70 -1.15
CA MET A 135 -28.04 -9.55 -0.22
C MET A 135 -28.29 -9.88 1.27
N GLN A 136 -28.68 -11.11 1.62
CA GLN A 136 -29.23 -11.45 2.94
C GLN A 136 -28.21 -12.01 3.96
N TYR A 137 -26.96 -12.25 3.58
CA TYR A 137 -26.06 -13.05 4.43
C TYR A 137 -25.41 -12.29 5.59
N CYS A 138 -25.62 -12.77 6.82
CA CYS A 138 -24.85 -12.33 7.99
C CYS A 138 -23.51 -13.08 8.09
N GLN A 139 -22.60 -12.58 8.94
CA GLN A 139 -21.27 -13.15 9.19
C GLN A 139 -21.28 -14.68 9.41
N LYS A 140 -22.36 -15.22 9.99
CA LYS A 140 -22.56 -16.65 10.26
C LYS A 140 -22.43 -17.54 9.01
N TYR A 141 -22.76 -17.03 7.82
CA TYR A 141 -22.76 -17.82 6.58
C TYR A 141 -21.49 -17.66 5.74
N LYS A 142 -20.51 -16.87 6.19
CA LYS A 142 -19.28 -16.62 5.43
C LYS A 142 -18.56 -17.92 5.07
N THR A 143 -18.35 -18.80 6.06
CA THR A 143 -17.63 -20.07 5.86
C THR A 143 -18.32 -20.92 4.80
N ASP A 144 -19.65 -21.03 4.85
CA ASP A 144 -20.43 -21.78 3.87
C ASP A 144 -20.29 -21.20 2.46
N LEU A 145 -20.31 -19.88 2.33
CA LEU A 145 -20.12 -19.19 1.03
C LEU A 145 -18.72 -19.41 0.46
N VAL A 146 -17.69 -19.38 1.30
CA VAL A 146 -16.31 -19.69 0.88
C VAL A 146 -16.21 -21.14 0.43
N GLU A 147 -16.79 -22.08 1.18
CA GLU A 147 -16.83 -23.50 0.80
C GLU A 147 -17.58 -23.75 -0.51
N ASP A 148 -18.66 -23.01 -0.77
CA ASP A 148 -19.38 -23.06 -2.05
C ASP A 148 -18.51 -22.57 -3.21
N VAL A 149 -17.76 -21.48 -3.02
CA VAL A 149 -16.78 -21.00 -4.01
C VAL A 149 -15.72 -22.07 -4.26
N ILE A 150 -15.15 -22.68 -3.21
CA ILE A 150 -14.13 -23.74 -3.33
C ILE A 150 -14.66 -24.91 -4.16
N LYS A 151 -15.87 -25.40 -3.86
CA LYS A 151 -16.53 -26.48 -4.61
C LYS A 151 -16.74 -26.09 -6.08
N ALA A 152 -17.22 -24.89 -6.34
CA ALA A 152 -17.46 -24.39 -7.70
C ALA A 152 -16.16 -24.27 -8.50
N VAL A 153 -15.08 -23.77 -7.88
CA VAL A 153 -13.75 -23.66 -8.51
C VAL A 153 -13.20 -25.03 -8.83
N TYR A 154 -13.21 -25.98 -7.88
CA TYR A 154 -12.73 -27.34 -8.14
C TYR A 154 -13.56 -28.07 -9.19
N ALA A 155 -14.87 -27.88 -9.22
CA ALA A 155 -15.74 -28.48 -10.25
C ALA A 155 -15.48 -27.90 -11.65
N THR A 156 -14.98 -26.67 -11.75
CA THR A 156 -14.78 -25.97 -13.04
C THR A 156 -13.35 -26.11 -13.56
N ALA A 157 -12.35 -25.92 -12.70
CA ALA A 157 -10.94 -25.81 -13.08
C ALA A 157 -10.04 -26.88 -12.41
N GLY A 158 -10.62 -27.78 -11.61
CA GLY A 158 -9.89 -28.84 -10.93
C GLY A 158 -8.97 -28.35 -9.79
N LYS A 159 -8.37 -29.32 -9.11
CA LYS A 159 -7.32 -29.07 -8.10
C LYS A 159 -6.02 -28.64 -8.78
N ARG A 160 -5.28 -27.74 -8.14
CA ARG A 160 -3.97 -27.26 -8.60
C ARG A 160 -2.95 -27.51 -7.49
N ASN A 161 -1.80 -28.05 -7.87
CA ASN A 161 -0.65 -28.16 -6.97
C ASN A 161 0.24 -26.91 -7.08
N ASP A 162 0.36 -26.34 -8.28
CA ASP A 162 1.13 -25.13 -8.54
C ASP A 162 0.29 -23.86 -8.38
N VAL A 163 0.96 -22.77 -8.01
CA VAL A 163 0.34 -21.45 -7.87
C VAL A 163 -0.19 -21.00 -9.23
N THR A 164 -1.50 -20.71 -9.27
CA THR A 164 -2.20 -20.27 -10.47
C THR A 164 -2.67 -18.82 -10.32
N LEU A 165 -2.60 -18.04 -11.39
CA LEU A 165 -3.15 -16.69 -11.45
C LEU A 165 -4.57 -16.72 -11.98
N ALA A 166 -5.47 -15.94 -11.40
CA ALA A 166 -6.88 -15.87 -11.80
C ALA A 166 -7.29 -14.43 -12.07
N LEU A 167 -7.59 -14.11 -13.32
CA LEU A 167 -8.16 -12.83 -13.71
C LEU A 167 -9.69 -12.97 -13.76
N ILE A 168 -10.38 -12.32 -12.83
CA ILE A 168 -11.82 -12.51 -12.60
C ILE A 168 -12.56 -11.25 -13.01
N ALA A 169 -13.41 -11.33 -14.04
CA ALA A 169 -14.30 -10.23 -14.39
C ALA A 169 -15.70 -10.44 -13.82
N MET A 170 -16.15 -9.51 -12.99
CA MET A 170 -17.43 -9.62 -12.28
C MET A 170 -18.17 -8.29 -12.25
N LYS A 171 -19.51 -8.35 -12.15
CA LYS A 171 -20.34 -7.13 -12.06
C LYS A 171 -20.06 -6.40 -10.77
N ASN A 172 -19.99 -5.07 -10.86
CA ASN A 172 -19.82 -4.24 -9.68
C ASN A 172 -21.06 -4.35 -8.77
N CYS A 173 -20.80 -4.44 -7.47
CA CYS A 173 -21.81 -4.49 -6.43
C CYS A 173 -22.41 -3.10 -6.19
N ASP A 174 -23.69 -3.00 -5.84
CA ASP A 174 -24.33 -1.70 -5.62
C ASP A 174 -23.98 -1.10 -4.24
N GLY A 175 -23.40 -1.93 -3.36
CA GLY A 175 -22.97 -1.61 -2.00
C GLY A 175 -23.98 -2.05 -0.93
N ARG A 176 -25.04 -2.76 -1.30
CA ARG A 176 -26.07 -3.30 -0.39
C ARG A 176 -25.75 -4.71 0.10
N GLU A 177 -24.56 -5.24 -0.15
CA GLU A 177 -24.07 -6.56 0.29
C GLU A 177 -23.37 -6.50 1.66
N LYS A 178 -23.73 -7.42 2.58
CA LYS A 178 -23.24 -7.42 3.98
C LYS A 178 -21.74 -7.66 4.07
N ILE A 179 -21.23 -8.41 3.11
CA ILE A 179 -19.82 -8.72 2.91
C ILE A 179 -19.54 -8.42 1.43
N ASP A 180 -18.37 -7.87 1.11
CA ASP A 180 -17.94 -7.68 -0.27
C ASP A 180 -17.80 -9.05 -0.96
N PRO A 181 -18.58 -9.37 -2.01
CA PRO A 181 -18.48 -10.64 -2.72
C PRO A 181 -17.07 -10.93 -3.25
N LYS A 182 -16.27 -9.89 -3.56
CA LYS A 182 -14.87 -10.08 -3.98
C LYS A 182 -14.01 -10.71 -2.91
N GLN A 183 -14.26 -10.40 -1.63
CA GLN A 183 -13.50 -10.99 -0.53
C GLN A 183 -13.81 -12.49 -0.40
N ILE A 184 -15.10 -12.86 -0.48
CA ILE A 184 -15.52 -14.27 -0.46
C ILE A 184 -14.89 -15.05 -1.62
N VAL A 185 -14.98 -14.50 -2.83
CA VAL A 185 -14.40 -15.12 -4.03
C VAL A 185 -12.87 -15.21 -3.89
N ARG A 186 -12.20 -14.15 -3.46
CA ARG A 186 -10.75 -14.14 -3.25
C ARG A 186 -10.30 -15.20 -2.24
N GLU A 187 -10.99 -15.31 -1.11
CA GLU A 187 -10.67 -16.31 -0.07
C GLU A 187 -10.86 -17.74 -0.60
N GLY A 188 -11.96 -18.01 -1.30
CA GLY A 188 -12.19 -19.33 -1.92
C GLY A 188 -11.14 -19.67 -3.00
N PHE A 189 -10.73 -18.69 -3.80
CA PHE A 189 -9.66 -18.87 -4.79
C PHE A 189 -8.30 -19.12 -4.11
N ALA A 190 -7.93 -18.34 -3.09
CA ALA A 190 -6.69 -18.54 -2.35
C ALA A 190 -6.60 -19.96 -1.76
N ARG A 191 -7.69 -20.45 -1.13
CA ARG A 191 -7.79 -21.82 -0.58
C ARG A 191 -7.76 -22.93 -1.65
N THR A 192 -7.85 -22.57 -2.93
CA THR A 192 -7.71 -23.48 -4.08
C THR A 192 -6.41 -23.21 -4.86
N ASN A 193 -5.42 -22.58 -4.22
CA ASN A 193 -4.09 -22.26 -4.77
C ASN A 193 -4.10 -21.24 -5.93
N ARG A 194 -5.04 -20.29 -5.90
CA ARG A 194 -5.21 -19.25 -6.93
C ARG A 194 -5.08 -17.83 -6.38
N ILE A 195 -4.14 -17.06 -6.92
CA ILE A 195 -4.02 -15.62 -6.67
C ILE A 195 -4.99 -14.90 -7.61
N SER A 196 -5.81 -13.98 -7.11
CA SER A 196 -6.91 -13.38 -7.87
C SER A 196 -6.83 -11.85 -7.99
N ALA A 197 -7.06 -11.36 -9.20
CA ALA A 197 -7.28 -9.95 -9.50
C ALA A 197 -8.65 -9.77 -10.17
N PHE A 198 -9.30 -8.64 -9.87
CA PHE A 198 -10.70 -8.41 -10.25
C PHE A 198 -10.83 -7.27 -11.25
N ILE A 199 -11.58 -7.51 -12.31
CA ILE A 199 -12.01 -6.51 -13.29
C ILE A 199 -13.50 -6.25 -13.08
N ASN A 200 -13.84 -4.97 -12.89
CA ASN A 200 -15.23 -4.56 -12.74
C ASN A 200 -15.91 -4.47 -14.11
N LEU A 201 -17.02 -5.19 -14.25
CA LEU A 201 -17.90 -5.08 -15.41
C LEU A 201 -19.00 -4.06 -15.12
N PHE A 202 -19.05 -3.00 -15.93
CA PHE A 202 -20.11 -1.99 -15.92
C PHE A 202 -21.12 -2.25 -17.04
N ILE A 203 -22.40 -2.02 -16.78
CA ILE A 203 -23.46 -2.26 -17.77
C ILE A 203 -23.27 -1.29 -18.94
N GLY A 204 -23.24 -1.83 -20.17
CA GLY A 204 -23.10 -1.03 -21.40
C GLY A 204 -21.71 -0.48 -21.68
N GLN A 205 -20.69 -0.84 -20.87
CA GLN A 205 -19.31 -0.40 -21.08
C GLN A 205 -18.40 -1.61 -21.36
N SER A 206 -17.53 -1.46 -22.35
CA SER A 206 -16.43 -2.41 -22.57
C SER A 206 -15.35 -2.24 -21.51
N VAL A 207 -14.62 -3.32 -21.23
CA VAL A 207 -13.44 -3.26 -20.36
C VAL A 207 -12.30 -2.64 -21.17
N SER A 208 -11.66 -1.60 -20.63
CA SER A 208 -10.50 -1.00 -21.30
C SER A 208 -9.30 -1.96 -21.28
N ARG A 209 -8.51 -1.97 -22.35
CA ARG A 209 -7.27 -2.77 -22.41
C ARG A 209 -6.31 -2.42 -21.26
N LYS A 210 -6.21 -1.14 -20.90
CA LYS A 210 -5.41 -0.67 -19.75
C LYS A 210 -5.82 -1.38 -18.44
N THR A 211 -7.11 -1.59 -18.24
CA THR A 211 -7.63 -2.32 -17.06
C THR A 211 -7.22 -3.79 -17.07
N ILE A 212 -7.24 -4.44 -18.24
CA ILE A 212 -6.79 -5.84 -18.39
C ILE A 212 -5.29 -5.95 -18.11
N ILE A 213 -4.48 -5.11 -18.74
CA ILE A 213 -3.02 -5.04 -18.56
C ILE A 213 -2.68 -4.81 -17.08
N ASN A 214 -3.34 -3.86 -16.42
CA ASN A 214 -3.17 -3.63 -14.98
C ASN A 214 -3.52 -4.85 -14.13
N GLY A 215 -4.60 -5.55 -14.47
CA GLY A 215 -4.98 -6.78 -13.78
C GLY A 215 -3.93 -7.87 -13.89
N ILE A 216 -3.35 -8.05 -15.08
CA ILE A 216 -2.30 -9.06 -15.34
C ILE A 216 -1.00 -8.66 -14.64
N PHE A 217 -0.55 -7.41 -14.74
CA PHE A 217 0.62 -6.93 -14.02
C PHE A 217 0.47 -7.06 -12.50
N SER A 218 -0.70 -6.75 -11.95
CA SER A 218 -0.98 -6.96 -10.53
C SER A 218 -0.84 -8.42 -10.11
N LEU A 219 -1.28 -9.36 -10.95
CA LEU A 219 -1.13 -10.80 -10.69
C LEU A 219 0.33 -11.24 -10.77
N LEU A 220 1.11 -10.70 -11.71
CA LEU A 220 2.54 -10.99 -11.85
C LEU A 220 3.34 -10.46 -10.65
N GLU A 221 3.07 -9.24 -10.17
CA GLU A 221 3.69 -8.72 -8.93
C GLU A 221 3.34 -9.60 -7.72
N GLN A 222 2.08 -10.03 -7.61
CA GLN A 222 1.63 -10.94 -6.55
C GLN A 222 2.23 -12.34 -6.65
N ARG A 223 2.72 -12.74 -7.83
CA ARG A 223 3.53 -13.95 -8.01
C ARG A 223 5.00 -13.76 -7.63
N GLY A 224 5.44 -12.51 -7.50
CA GLY A 224 6.83 -12.13 -7.18
C GLY A 224 7.64 -11.66 -8.38
N PHE A 225 7.04 -11.41 -9.55
CA PHE A 225 7.76 -10.75 -10.64
C PHE A 225 8.09 -9.31 -10.28
N LEU A 226 9.24 -8.84 -10.71
CA LEU A 226 9.66 -7.45 -10.55
C LEU A 226 9.90 -6.80 -11.90
N LYS A 227 9.75 -5.49 -11.93
CA LYS A 227 10.02 -4.66 -13.10
C LYS A 227 11.54 -4.55 -13.36
N ARG A 228 12.01 -4.40 -14.62
CA ARG A 228 13.45 -4.24 -14.92
C ARG A 228 14.12 -3.12 -14.14
N SER A 229 13.40 -2.03 -13.94
CA SER A 229 13.80 -0.87 -13.12
C SER A 229 14.35 -1.26 -11.73
N TRP A 230 13.96 -2.41 -11.17
CA TRP A 230 14.52 -2.91 -9.91
C TRP A 230 16.04 -3.09 -9.92
N ASN A 231 16.66 -3.35 -11.08
CA ASN A 231 18.12 -3.47 -11.20
C ASN A 231 18.87 -2.20 -10.78
N LYS A 232 18.18 -1.05 -10.68
CA LYS A 232 18.77 0.23 -10.25
C LYS A 232 18.73 0.41 -8.73
N ILE A 233 17.96 -0.40 -8.00
CA ILE A 233 18.01 -0.50 -6.53
C ILE A 233 19.22 -1.39 -6.18
N ASN A 234 20.43 -0.91 -6.47
CA ASN A 234 21.65 -1.72 -6.39
C ASN A 234 22.60 -1.15 -5.33
N LEU A 235 22.22 -1.31 -4.06
CA LEU A 235 23.15 -1.19 -2.94
C LEU A 235 23.33 -2.55 -2.26
N PRO A 236 24.55 -2.85 -1.77
CA PRO A 236 24.79 -3.97 -0.84
C PRO A 236 24.22 -3.62 0.54
N CYS A 237 22.89 -3.53 0.64
CA CYS A 237 22.19 -3.27 1.88
C CYS A 237 20.87 -4.03 1.92
N THR A 238 20.37 -4.23 3.13
CA THR A 238 19.05 -4.80 3.37
C THR A 238 18.07 -3.68 3.71
N TYR A 239 16.97 -3.57 2.97
CA TYR A 239 15.86 -2.70 3.36
C TYR A 239 14.86 -3.51 4.17
N VAL A 240 14.41 -2.95 5.27
CA VAL A 240 13.38 -3.55 6.12
C VAL A 240 12.29 -2.52 6.27
N ASN A 241 11.05 -2.87 5.99
CA ASN A 241 9.89 -2.00 6.18
C ASN A 241 8.97 -2.60 7.24
N LEU A 242 8.49 -1.77 8.16
CA LEU A 242 7.41 -2.12 9.08
C LEU A 242 6.13 -1.37 8.68
N SER A 243 5.09 -2.14 8.36
CA SER A 243 3.73 -1.65 8.14
C SER A 243 2.78 -2.24 9.17
N ILE A 244 1.73 -1.49 9.53
CA ILE A 244 0.68 -1.99 10.43
C ILE A 244 -0.65 -1.79 9.73
N GLU A 245 -1.27 -2.91 9.35
CA GLU A 245 -2.54 -2.91 8.65
C GLU A 245 -3.68 -3.19 9.63
N ARG A 246 -4.67 -2.30 9.68
CA ARG A 246 -5.91 -2.54 10.44
C ARG A 246 -6.76 -3.56 9.68
N ILE A 247 -7.05 -4.71 10.29
CA ILE A 247 -7.79 -5.83 9.69
C ILE A 247 -9.26 -5.81 10.09
N SER A 248 -9.57 -5.46 11.36
CA SER A 248 -10.92 -5.30 11.87
C SER A 248 -11.02 -4.05 12.76
N LYS A 249 -12.16 -3.82 13.43
CA LYS A 249 -12.32 -2.68 14.34
C LYS A 249 -11.25 -2.66 15.42
N PHE A 250 -10.89 -3.82 15.95
CA PHE A 250 -9.92 -3.94 17.04
C PHE A 250 -8.64 -4.63 16.63
N ASP A 251 -8.60 -5.36 15.51
CA ASP A 251 -7.43 -6.16 15.13
C ASP A 251 -6.51 -5.44 14.15
N PHE A 252 -5.22 -5.45 14.48
CA PHE A 252 -4.15 -4.91 13.65
C PHE A 252 -3.11 -5.98 13.38
N LEU A 253 -2.54 -5.92 12.18
CA LEU A 253 -1.49 -6.82 11.73
C LEU A 253 -0.21 -6.03 11.44
N PRO A 254 0.80 -6.12 12.32
CA PRO A 254 2.16 -5.76 11.96
C PRO A 254 2.72 -6.69 10.88
N ILE A 255 3.33 -6.10 9.86
CA ILE A 255 3.92 -6.78 8.70
C ILE A 255 5.33 -6.22 8.53
N PHE A 256 6.32 -7.08 8.65
CA PHE A 256 7.66 -6.80 8.15
C PHE A 256 7.79 -7.21 6.70
N SER A 257 8.48 -6.39 5.92
CA SER A 257 8.97 -6.73 4.59
C SER A 257 10.48 -6.54 4.56
N GLN A 258 11.20 -7.48 3.98
CA GLN A 258 12.63 -7.41 3.79
C GLN A 258 12.92 -7.43 2.29
N ILE A 259 13.76 -6.51 1.83
CA ILE A 259 14.29 -6.48 0.47
C ILE A 259 15.78 -6.69 0.56
N LYS A 260 16.26 -7.73 -0.13
CA LYS A 260 17.69 -7.99 -0.31
C LYS A 260 17.98 -8.30 -1.78
N GLY A 261 18.63 -7.36 -2.47
CA GLY A 261 18.84 -7.45 -3.91
C GLY A 261 17.51 -7.55 -4.67
N LYS A 262 17.24 -8.68 -5.31
CA LYS A 262 15.98 -8.97 -6.04
C LYS A 262 14.99 -9.82 -5.25
N GLU A 263 15.34 -10.20 -4.02
CA GLU A 263 14.51 -11.05 -3.19
C GLU A 263 13.71 -10.19 -2.21
N ILE A 264 12.40 -10.45 -2.14
CA ILE A 264 11.47 -9.77 -1.24
C ILE A 264 10.74 -10.80 -0.41
N SER A 265 10.86 -10.71 0.90
CA SER A 265 10.24 -11.61 1.85
C SER A 265 9.42 -10.83 2.88
N TYR A 266 8.48 -11.52 3.52
CA TYR A 266 7.51 -10.93 4.43
C TYR A 266 7.42 -11.77 5.70
N LYS A 267 7.28 -11.10 6.84
CA LYS A 267 7.04 -11.74 8.15
C LYS A 267 5.86 -11.06 8.82
N LEU A 268 4.78 -11.82 9.00
CA LEU A 268 3.59 -11.36 9.72
C LEU A 268 3.81 -11.52 11.23
N TYR A 269 3.17 -10.67 12.03
CA TYR A 269 3.13 -10.87 13.48
C TYR A 269 2.61 -12.26 13.84
N GLY A 270 3.35 -13.01 14.68
CA GLY A 270 3.01 -14.40 15.03
C GLY A 270 3.56 -15.46 14.09
N ASN A 271 4.14 -15.10 12.95
CA ASN A 271 4.91 -16.03 12.12
C ASN A 271 6.37 -16.13 12.61
N THR A 272 6.93 -17.34 12.55
CA THR A 272 8.35 -17.58 12.85
C THR A 272 9.26 -17.34 11.65
N GLU A 273 8.80 -17.67 10.44
CA GLU A 273 9.59 -17.66 9.21
C GLU A 273 9.23 -16.50 8.27
N TRP A 274 10.22 -16.06 7.49
CA TRP A 274 10.05 -15.17 6.36
C TRP A 274 9.51 -15.94 5.15
N GLN A 275 8.52 -15.36 4.47
CA GLN A 275 7.81 -16.02 3.37
C GLN A 275 7.77 -15.14 2.13
N THR A 276 7.72 -15.76 0.95
CA THR A 276 7.45 -15.04 -0.31
C THR A 276 5.99 -14.57 -0.35
N ILE A 277 5.73 -13.55 -1.15
CA ILE A 277 4.39 -12.95 -1.24
C ILE A 277 3.33 -13.95 -1.66
N ASP A 278 3.59 -14.78 -2.68
CA ASP A 278 2.65 -15.75 -3.22
C ASP A 278 2.24 -16.80 -2.18
N TYR A 279 3.23 -17.36 -1.45
CA TYR A 279 2.97 -18.29 -0.36
C TYR A 279 2.10 -17.65 0.73
N LEU A 280 2.42 -16.41 1.11
CA LEU A 280 1.70 -15.69 2.15
C LEU A 280 0.25 -15.41 1.73
N LEU A 281 0.00 -14.90 0.51
CA LEU A 281 -1.35 -14.61 0.00
C LEU A 281 -2.23 -15.87 -0.03
N LEU A 282 -1.65 -17.03 -0.40
CA LEU A 282 -2.39 -18.29 -0.51
C LEU A 282 -2.65 -18.98 0.84
N ASN A 283 -1.91 -18.60 1.89
CA ASN A 283 -2.03 -19.18 3.22
C ASN A 283 -2.55 -18.20 4.28
N VAL A 284 -2.85 -16.95 3.90
CA VAL A 284 -3.24 -15.91 4.87
C VAL A 284 -4.50 -16.27 5.65
N ASN A 285 -5.39 -17.09 5.08
CA ASN A 285 -6.61 -17.55 5.76
C ASN A 285 -6.33 -18.46 6.97
N LYS A 286 -5.11 -19.00 7.09
CA LYS A 286 -4.67 -19.80 8.24
C LYS A 286 -4.08 -18.92 9.35
N HIS A 287 -3.84 -17.64 9.06
CA HIS A 287 -3.29 -16.70 10.01
C HIS A 287 -4.37 -16.23 10.99
N ASN A 288 -4.07 -16.31 12.28
CA ASN A 288 -4.99 -15.98 13.36
C ASN A 288 -4.37 -15.10 14.46
N ALA A 289 -3.14 -14.63 14.26
CA ALA A 289 -2.42 -13.81 15.22
C ALA A 289 -2.58 -12.32 14.90
N PHE A 290 -3.35 -11.61 15.71
CA PHE A 290 -3.55 -10.17 15.55
C PHE A 290 -3.29 -9.45 16.87
N LEU A 291 -2.95 -8.16 16.77
CA LEU A 291 -2.77 -7.30 17.92
C LEU A 291 -3.94 -6.33 18.06
N PRO A 292 -4.61 -6.31 19.21
CA PRO A 292 -5.44 -5.17 19.58
C PRO A 292 -4.64 -3.88 19.62
N GLN A 293 -5.33 -2.75 19.46
CA GLN A 293 -4.69 -1.44 19.63
C GLN A 293 -4.02 -1.34 21.03
N PRO A 294 -2.75 -0.92 21.10
CA PRO A 294 -2.06 -0.72 22.37
C PRO A 294 -2.75 0.35 23.22
N SER A 295 -2.88 0.08 24.51
CA SER A 295 -3.43 1.02 25.49
C SER A 295 -2.72 0.88 26.84
N LYS A 296 -2.97 1.82 27.77
CA LYS A 296 -2.47 1.69 29.15
C LYS A 296 -3.08 0.49 29.90
N ARG A 297 -4.13 -0.13 29.36
CA ARG A 297 -4.91 -1.22 29.98
C ARG A 297 -4.55 -2.60 29.40
N ASN A 298 -3.62 -2.69 28.45
CA ASN A 298 -3.21 -3.95 27.84
C ASN A 298 -1.70 -3.99 27.57
N ASP A 299 -1.16 -5.20 27.47
CA ASP A 299 0.27 -5.44 27.20
C ASP A 299 0.59 -5.51 25.70
N MET A 300 -0.35 -5.11 24.83
CA MET A 300 -0.17 -5.24 23.36
C MET A 300 0.97 -4.38 22.84
N GLY A 301 1.25 -3.24 23.50
CA GLY A 301 2.43 -2.44 23.21
C GLY A 301 3.74 -3.17 23.50
N ILE A 302 3.78 -4.01 24.53
CA ILE A 302 4.96 -4.82 24.89
C ILE A 302 5.16 -5.92 23.85
N GLN A 303 4.10 -6.67 23.53
CA GLN A 303 4.15 -7.74 22.52
C GLN A 303 4.57 -7.21 21.14
N PHE A 304 4.02 -6.05 20.74
CA PHE A 304 4.44 -5.37 19.53
C PHE A 304 5.93 -5.02 19.53
N LYS A 305 6.43 -4.40 20.61
CA LYS A 305 7.85 -4.03 20.72
C LYS A 305 8.76 -5.26 20.72
N GLN A 306 8.35 -6.36 21.36
CA GLN A 306 9.07 -7.63 21.33
C GLN A 306 9.19 -8.17 19.91
N PHE A 307 8.07 -8.24 19.18
CA PHE A 307 8.08 -8.69 17.78
C PHE A 307 8.99 -7.84 16.89
N VAL A 308 8.95 -6.51 17.04
CA VAL A 308 9.84 -5.58 16.31
C VAL A 308 11.30 -5.82 16.68
N SER A 309 11.60 -5.98 17.97
CA SER A 309 12.94 -6.23 18.48
C SER A 309 13.54 -7.53 17.94
N GLU A 310 12.82 -8.64 18.09
CA GLU A 310 13.26 -9.97 17.67
C GLU A 310 13.48 -10.02 16.16
N THR A 311 12.54 -9.47 15.38
CA THR A 311 12.63 -9.47 13.91
C THR A 311 13.77 -8.60 13.41
N LEU A 312 13.98 -7.40 13.98
CA LEU A 312 15.11 -6.55 13.59
C LEU A 312 16.45 -7.16 14.02
N THR A 313 16.52 -7.79 15.19
CA THR A 313 17.74 -8.48 15.65
C THR A 313 18.12 -9.61 14.70
N GLU A 314 17.15 -10.41 14.28
CA GLU A 314 17.34 -11.45 13.27
C GLU A 314 17.93 -10.87 11.98
N VAL A 315 17.36 -9.79 11.43
CA VAL A 315 17.87 -9.17 10.20
C VAL A 315 19.27 -8.60 10.39
N LEU A 316 19.53 -7.93 11.52
CA LEU A 316 20.82 -7.30 11.80
C LEU A 316 21.95 -8.31 11.97
N GLN A 317 21.66 -9.47 12.58
CA GLN A 317 22.63 -10.55 12.73
C GLN A 317 23.10 -11.05 11.36
N HIS A 318 22.16 -11.33 10.44
CA HIS A 318 22.48 -11.72 9.08
C HIS A 318 23.23 -10.61 8.30
N ALA A 319 22.80 -9.36 8.44
CA ALA A 319 23.46 -8.22 7.78
C ALA A 319 24.89 -8.01 8.28
N LYS A 320 25.13 -8.21 9.59
CA LYS A 320 26.45 -8.11 10.20
C LYS A 320 27.42 -9.17 9.66
N GLU A 321 26.96 -10.40 9.47
CA GLU A 321 27.76 -11.48 8.87
C GLU A 321 28.20 -11.16 7.44
N GLN A 322 27.41 -10.37 6.70
CA GLN A 322 27.68 -9.95 5.32
C GLN A 322 28.30 -8.55 5.22
N ASN A 323 28.58 -7.88 6.35
CA ASN A 323 29.04 -6.50 6.40
C ASN A 323 28.14 -5.52 5.62
N GLU A 324 26.83 -5.72 5.69
CA GLU A 324 25.80 -4.93 5.01
C GLU A 324 25.15 -3.90 5.97
N GLN A 325 24.74 -2.77 5.40
CA GLN A 325 23.89 -1.79 6.08
C GLN A 325 22.42 -2.23 6.05
N VAL A 326 21.68 -1.88 7.09
CA VAL A 326 20.22 -2.10 7.19
C VAL A 326 19.52 -0.75 7.23
N TYR A 327 18.57 -0.55 6.32
CA TYR A 327 17.71 0.63 6.29
C TYR A 327 16.30 0.25 6.73
N PHE A 328 15.93 0.68 7.93
CA PHE A 328 14.64 0.42 8.52
C PHE A 328 13.65 1.54 8.19
N ILE A 329 12.75 1.26 7.25
CA ILE A 329 11.70 2.15 6.77
C ILE A 329 10.45 1.98 7.65
N ILE A 330 9.90 3.09 8.15
CA ILE A 330 8.78 3.06 9.10
C ILE A 330 7.75 4.12 8.72
N ASP A 331 6.50 3.68 8.58
CA ASP A 331 5.36 4.60 8.42
C ASP A 331 5.15 5.40 9.70
N ALA A 332 5.18 6.72 9.58
CA ALA A 332 4.91 7.64 10.66
C ALA A 332 3.53 7.43 11.29
N ASN A 333 2.55 6.78 10.65
CA ASN A 333 1.26 6.48 11.24
C ASN A 333 1.34 5.61 12.51
N VAL A 334 2.40 4.81 12.65
CA VAL A 334 2.61 4.01 13.86
C VAL A 334 2.84 4.87 15.12
N ARG A 335 3.11 6.18 14.96
CA ARG A 335 3.34 7.14 16.05
C ARG A 335 2.17 7.35 17.01
N LYS A 336 0.94 7.04 16.56
CA LYS A 336 -0.28 7.32 17.33
C LYS A 336 -0.41 6.40 18.53
N HIS A 337 -0.26 5.09 18.32
CA HIS A 337 -0.55 4.07 19.34
C HIS A 337 0.62 3.12 19.59
N TRP A 338 1.57 3.00 18.68
CA TRP A 338 2.54 1.90 18.68
C TRP A 338 3.95 2.36 19.10
N ILE A 339 4.47 3.43 18.47
CA ILE A 339 5.84 3.94 18.70
C ILE A 339 5.80 5.46 18.89
N LYS A 340 5.66 5.92 20.13
CA LYS A 340 5.49 7.35 20.44
C LYS A 340 6.73 8.17 20.09
N GLU A 341 7.87 7.54 19.96
CA GLU A 341 9.17 8.13 19.61
C GLU A 341 9.18 8.64 18.16
N LEU A 342 8.21 8.22 17.34
CA LEU A 342 8.01 8.73 15.97
C LEU A 342 7.03 9.93 15.88
N GLN A 343 6.68 10.53 17.02
CA GLN A 343 5.89 11.77 17.09
C GLN A 343 6.70 12.96 16.57
N ASN A 344 6.06 13.87 15.81
CA ASN A 344 6.73 15.02 15.17
C ASN A 344 7.55 15.88 16.17
N GLU A 345 7.08 15.99 17.41
CA GLU A 345 7.72 16.79 18.47
C GLU A 345 8.97 16.15 19.06
N LYS A 346 9.15 14.83 18.88
CA LYS A 346 10.22 14.05 19.51
C LYS A 346 11.34 13.66 18.56
N ILE A 347 11.10 13.76 17.25
CA ILE A 347 12.07 13.33 16.25
C ILE A 347 13.07 14.46 16.01
N ASP A 348 14.34 14.07 16.01
CA ASP A 348 15.46 14.90 15.62
C ASP A 348 16.18 14.23 14.44
N ILE A 349 16.57 15.02 13.44
CA ILE A 349 17.23 14.53 12.22
C ILE A 349 18.59 13.88 12.51
N ASP A 350 19.27 14.38 13.54
CA ASP A 350 20.62 13.94 13.90
C ASP A 350 20.60 12.79 14.91
N THR A 351 19.43 12.48 15.47
CA THR A 351 19.27 11.45 16.50
C THR A 351 18.39 10.31 16.02
N PHE A 352 18.86 9.08 16.24
CA PHE A 352 18.04 7.90 15.97
C PHE A 352 16.93 7.78 17.04
N PRO A 353 15.64 7.62 16.65
CA PRO A 353 14.55 7.52 17.62
C PRO A 353 14.62 6.20 18.40
N ASP A 354 14.41 6.24 19.72
CA ASP A 354 14.45 5.04 20.58
C ASP A 354 13.22 4.14 20.38
N ILE A 355 13.19 3.43 19.26
CA ILE A 355 12.10 2.51 18.88
C ILE A 355 12.21 1.20 19.69
N VAL A 356 13.44 0.70 19.89
CA VAL A 356 13.77 -0.51 20.66
C VAL A 356 15.12 -0.33 21.40
N PRO A 357 15.16 -0.26 22.75
CA PRO A 357 16.36 0.11 23.50
C PRO A 357 17.63 -0.72 23.25
N ASP A 358 17.48 -2.00 22.88
CA ASP A 358 18.60 -2.96 22.78
C ASP A 358 19.12 -3.16 21.34
N VAL A 359 18.26 -2.94 20.34
CA VAL A 359 18.57 -3.22 18.92
C VAL A 359 19.24 -2.02 18.24
N LEU A 360 19.16 -0.83 18.84
CA LEU A 360 19.53 0.44 18.22
C LEU A 360 20.97 0.89 18.49
N LYS A 361 21.72 0.15 19.30
CA LYS A 361 23.15 0.40 19.52
C LYS A 361 24.05 -0.21 18.43
N VAL A 362 23.45 -0.74 17.36
CA VAL A 362 24.17 -1.45 16.31
C VAL A 362 24.56 -0.47 15.18
N PRO A 363 25.85 -0.33 14.85
CA PRO A 363 26.35 0.72 13.93
C PRO A 363 25.94 0.54 12.45
N ASN A 364 25.30 -0.57 12.08
CA ASN A 364 24.86 -0.84 10.71
C ASN A 364 23.35 -0.63 10.50
N LEU A 365 22.62 -0.06 11.47
CA LEU A 365 21.19 0.23 11.36
C LEU A 365 20.94 1.73 11.15
N ASN A 366 20.20 2.07 10.10
CA ASN A 366 19.73 3.42 9.83
C ASN A 366 18.20 3.43 9.76
N ALA A 367 17.54 4.47 10.26
CA ALA A 367 16.08 4.59 10.19
C ALA A 367 15.66 5.58 9.12
N VAL A 368 14.56 5.27 8.44
CA VAL A 368 13.92 6.15 7.47
C VAL A 368 12.46 6.24 7.82
N ARG A 369 12.06 7.38 8.36
CA ARG A 369 10.65 7.65 8.61
C ARG A 369 10.01 8.15 7.32
N ILE A 370 8.85 7.61 6.99
CA ILE A 370 8.04 8.07 5.86
C ILE A 370 6.66 8.51 6.35
N ASN A 371 6.13 9.60 5.83
CA ASN A 371 4.84 10.14 6.24
C ASN A 371 4.01 10.52 5.01
N ALA A 372 2.81 9.97 4.89
CA ALA A 372 1.85 10.30 3.84
C ALA A 372 0.54 10.89 4.42
N SER A 373 0.55 11.26 5.70
CA SER A 373 -0.64 11.68 6.43
C SER A 373 -1.01 13.14 6.17
N PHE A 374 -2.17 13.55 6.67
CA PHE A 374 -2.72 14.89 6.46
C PHE A 374 -1.84 16.02 7.00
N ASP A 375 -0.91 15.71 7.91
CA ASP A 375 0.03 16.66 8.48
C ASP A 375 1.28 16.89 7.60
N VAL A 376 1.39 16.17 6.47
CA VAL A 376 2.38 16.46 5.43
C VAL A 376 1.96 17.75 4.71
N PRO A 377 2.86 18.75 4.58
CA PRO A 377 2.55 19.99 3.88
C PRO A 377 2.11 19.73 2.43
N LYS A 378 0.99 20.31 2.01
CA LYS A 378 0.45 20.21 0.62
C LYS A 378 0.39 21.53 -0.14
N TYR A 379 0.89 22.62 0.44
CA TYR A 379 0.84 23.94 -0.18
C TYR A 379 2.24 24.39 -0.62
N GLY A 380 2.34 24.67 -1.91
CA GLY A 380 3.51 25.18 -2.62
C GLY A 380 3.22 25.12 -4.12
N VAL A 381 3.62 26.15 -4.88
CA VAL A 381 3.59 26.09 -6.34
C VAL A 381 4.79 25.27 -6.76
N ILE A 382 4.55 24.07 -7.29
CA ILE A 382 5.56 23.35 -8.03
C ILE A 382 5.39 23.82 -9.47
N GLU A 383 6.42 24.41 -10.08
CA GLU A 383 6.40 24.69 -11.52
C GLU A 383 6.05 23.39 -12.25
N CYS A 384 4.88 23.39 -12.87
CA CYS A 384 4.34 22.26 -13.58
C CYS A 384 4.86 22.39 -15.02
N ASP A 385 5.80 21.54 -15.40
CA ASP A 385 6.07 21.32 -16.82
C ASP A 385 4.77 20.79 -17.45
N ASP A 386 4.46 21.14 -18.70
CA ASP A 386 3.23 20.74 -19.44
C ASP A 386 3.06 19.20 -19.64
N VAL A 387 3.83 18.38 -18.92
CA VAL A 387 3.88 16.93 -19.01
C VAL A 387 2.83 16.30 -18.10
N LEU A 388 1.90 15.56 -18.71
CA LEU A 388 0.96 14.69 -18.01
C LEU A 388 1.71 13.61 -17.21
N ASP A 389 1.37 13.51 -15.92
CA ASP A 389 1.93 12.58 -14.93
C ASP A 389 3.44 12.74 -14.62
N SER A 390 3.78 13.70 -13.76
CA SER A 390 5.15 13.94 -13.30
C SER A 390 5.41 13.37 -11.90
N THR A 391 6.63 12.89 -11.67
CA THR A 391 7.14 12.57 -10.32
C THR A 391 8.39 13.38 -10.07
N SER A 392 8.63 13.79 -8.83
CA SER A 392 9.78 14.61 -8.48
C SER A 392 10.17 14.42 -7.02
N LEU A 393 11.40 14.77 -6.69
CA LEU A 393 11.92 14.75 -5.33
C LEU A 393 12.44 16.13 -4.96
N TYR A 394 12.01 16.62 -3.81
CA TYR A 394 12.41 17.92 -3.29
C TYR A 394 13.07 17.78 -1.93
N ILE A 395 13.95 18.71 -1.58
CA ILE A 395 14.56 18.83 -0.26
C ILE A 395 14.33 20.24 0.30
N ASP A 396 13.93 20.34 1.57
CA ASP A 396 13.83 21.63 2.26
C ASP A 396 15.17 22.06 2.90
N GLN A 397 15.20 23.27 3.46
CA GLN A 397 16.39 23.79 4.13
C GLN A 397 16.79 23.05 5.40
N LYS A 398 15.90 22.23 5.96
CA LYS A 398 16.15 21.42 7.16
C LYS A 398 16.62 20.00 6.84
N GLY A 399 16.66 19.63 5.56
CA GLY A 399 17.01 18.29 5.12
C GLY A 399 15.86 17.28 5.18
N MET A 400 14.60 17.76 5.18
CA MET A 400 13.41 16.94 4.91
C MET A 400 13.23 16.74 3.42
N TYR A 401 12.83 15.55 3.00
CA TYR A 401 12.61 15.23 1.59
C TYR A 401 11.13 15.02 1.30
N TYR A 402 10.70 15.43 0.12
CA TYR A 402 9.32 15.31 -0.33
C TYR A 402 9.30 14.67 -1.70
N SER A 403 8.87 13.42 -1.75
CA SER A 403 8.59 12.70 -2.98
C SER A 403 7.18 13.08 -3.43
N THR A 404 7.04 13.61 -4.64
CA THR A 404 5.76 14.04 -5.21
C THR A 404 5.39 13.18 -6.41
N GLY A 405 4.10 12.88 -6.54
CA GLY A 405 3.53 12.24 -7.72
C GLY A 405 2.22 12.94 -8.09
N GLU A 406 2.13 13.40 -9.34
CA GLU A 406 0.94 14.04 -9.88
C GLU A 406 0.29 13.12 -10.89
N TYR A 407 -0.98 12.81 -10.70
CA TYR A 407 -1.68 11.85 -11.53
C TYR A 407 -3.02 12.39 -12.02
N SER A 408 -3.24 12.26 -13.32
CA SER A 408 -4.54 12.52 -13.92
C SER A 408 -5.56 11.48 -13.46
N SER A 409 -6.68 11.94 -12.89
CA SER A 409 -7.80 11.05 -12.60
C SER A 409 -8.57 10.80 -13.91
N ASN A 410 -8.78 9.53 -14.26
CA ASN A 410 -9.50 9.14 -15.48
C ASN A 410 -10.82 9.94 -15.63
N GLY A 411 -10.88 10.81 -16.64
CA GLY A 411 -12.07 11.58 -16.99
C GLY A 411 -12.34 12.84 -16.18
N SER A 412 -11.41 13.32 -15.33
CA SER A 412 -11.52 14.64 -14.71
C SER A 412 -10.31 15.52 -15.00
N GLU A 413 -10.54 16.83 -15.12
CA GLU A 413 -9.48 17.86 -15.12
C GLU A 413 -8.79 18.00 -13.75
N THR A 414 -9.02 17.07 -12.82
CA THR A 414 -8.51 17.15 -11.45
C THR A 414 -7.26 16.30 -11.32
N LEU A 415 -6.09 16.96 -11.35
CA LEU A 415 -4.81 16.37 -10.98
C LEU A 415 -4.80 16.08 -9.47
N HIS A 416 -4.54 14.82 -9.12
CA HIS A 416 -4.31 14.44 -7.73
C HIS A 416 -2.81 14.49 -7.46
N GLN A 417 -2.41 15.34 -6.52
CA GLN A 417 -1.03 15.43 -6.05
C GLN A 417 -0.89 14.62 -4.76
N TYR A 418 -0.03 13.62 -4.82
CA TYR A 418 0.38 12.81 -3.67
C TYR A 418 1.77 13.24 -3.23
N ILE A 419 1.93 13.46 -1.94
CA ILE A 419 3.20 13.86 -1.34
C ILE A 419 3.53 12.86 -0.24
N LEU A 420 4.73 12.29 -0.32
CA LEU A 420 5.33 11.45 0.71
C LEU A 420 6.53 12.21 1.28
N GLU A 421 6.44 12.58 2.55
CA GLU A 421 7.58 13.06 3.32
C GLU A 421 8.51 11.89 3.64
N ILE A 422 9.81 12.06 3.40
CA ILE A 422 10.86 11.08 3.66
C ILE A 422 11.88 11.75 4.59
N PHE A 423 12.17 11.08 5.70
CA PHE A 423 13.05 11.59 6.73
C PHE A 423 14.07 10.54 7.16
N PRO A 424 15.27 10.53 6.53
CA PRO A 424 16.37 9.66 6.94
C PRO A 424 17.00 10.17 8.25
N LEU A 425 17.01 9.32 9.28
CA LEU A 425 17.40 9.66 10.66
C LEU A 425 18.78 9.09 10.99
N GLY A 426 19.61 9.87 11.70
CA GLY A 426 20.90 9.40 12.22
C GLY A 426 21.98 9.17 11.16
N VAL A 427 21.79 9.66 9.94
CA VAL A 427 22.72 9.49 8.79
C VAL A 427 23.35 10.83 8.37
N LYS A 428 24.52 10.78 7.73
CA LYS A 428 25.22 11.99 7.24
C LYS A 428 24.47 12.63 6.07
N ALA A 429 24.61 13.95 5.89
CA ALA A 429 23.91 14.69 4.83
C ALA A 429 24.11 14.12 3.41
N VAL A 430 25.31 13.62 3.10
CA VAL A 430 25.62 13.00 1.79
C VAL A 430 24.82 11.70 1.59
N GLU A 431 24.66 10.89 2.64
CA GLU A 431 23.92 9.63 2.62
C GLU A 431 22.40 9.87 2.59
N ARG A 432 21.90 10.95 3.23
CA ARG A 432 20.48 11.32 3.23
C ARG A 432 19.92 11.46 1.82
N ASN A 433 20.65 12.14 0.93
CA ASN A 433 20.24 12.33 -0.48
C ASN A 433 20.07 10.99 -1.18
N TYR A 434 21.00 10.06 -0.96
CA TYR A 434 20.97 8.73 -1.56
C TYR A 434 19.74 7.95 -1.10
N ILE A 435 19.50 7.92 0.22
CA ILE A 435 18.38 7.21 0.83
C ILE A 435 17.05 7.78 0.33
N ALA A 436 16.91 9.11 0.29
CA ALA A 436 15.70 9.77 -0.19
C ALA A 436 15.42 9.46 -1.67
N LYS A 437 16.46 9.48 -2.54
CA LYS A 437 16.33 9.08 -3.95
C LYS A 437 15.90 7.64 -4.10
N MET A 438 16.41 6.73 -3.26
CA MET A 438 16.02 5.32 -3.27
C MET A 438 14.57 5.11 -2.82
N VAL A 439 14.13 5.74 -1.72
CA VAL A 439 12.72 5.66 -1.30
C VAL A 439 11.80 6.25 -2.36
N HIS A 440 12.17 7.40 -2.95
CA HIS A 440 11.44 7.99 -4.06
C HIS A 440 11.35 7.03 -5.26
N TYR A 441 12.44 6.37 -5.61
CA TYR A 441 12.47 5.36 -6.67
C TYR A 441 11.54 4.17 -6.38
N MET A 442 11.52 3.70 -5.13
CA MET A 442 10.58 2.66 -4.68
C MET A 442 9.11 3.08 -4.77
N CYS A 443 8.82 4.38 -4.72
CA CYS A 443 7.46 4.91 -4.88
C CYS A 443 7.05 4.99 -6.35
N CYS A 444 7.97 5.41 -7.23
CA CYS A 444 7.61 5.84 -8.57
C CYS A 444 7.87 4.76 -9.64
N ASN A 445 8.87 3.91 -9.43
CA ASN A 445 9.43 3.06 -10.49
C ASN A 445 9.46 1.56 -10.15
N SER A 446 9.03 1.14 -8.95
CA SER A 446 9.11 -0.27 -8.54
C SER A 446 7.87 -1.10 -8.86
N SER A 447 6.69 -0.49 -8.97
CA SER A 447 5.46 -1.21 -9.32
C SER A 447 5.26 -1.30 -10.84
N MET A 448 4.66 -2.39 -11.28
CA MET A 448 4.24 -2.68 -12.65
C MET A 448 2.85 -2.09 -12.96
N LEU A 449 2.10 -1.62 -11.96
CA LEU A 449 0.78 -1.05 -12.15
C LEU A 449 0.83 0.27 -12.94
N LEU A 450 0.00 0.39 -13.97
CA LEU A 450 -0.12 1.63 -14.77
C LEU A 450 -1.01 2.68 -14.10
N GLU A 451 -1.83 2.27 -13.13
CA GLU A 451 -2.60 3.19 -12.30
C GLU A 451 -1.72 3.70 -11.16
N LYS A 452 -1.26 4.94 -11.30
CA LYS A 452 -0.31 5.55 -10.37
C LYS A 452 -0.95 6.11 -9.09
N ASN A 453 -2.13 5.62 -8.68
CA ASN A 453 -2.78 6.00 -7.40
C ASN A 453 -2.00 5.52 -6.14
N ILE A 454 -0.77 5.03 -6.31
CA ILE A 454 0.05 4.36 -5.32
C ILE A 454 1.38 5.11 -5.24
N HIS A 455 1.34 6.34 -4.70
CA HIS A 455 2.57 7.07 -4.37
C HIS A 455 3.05 6.67 -2.98
N MET A 456 3.51 5.43 -2.85
CA MET A 456 4.07 4.87 -1.61
C MET A 456 5.15 3.84 -1.95
N PRO A 457 6.10 3.57 -1.04
CA PRO A 457 7.13 2.58 -1.28
C PRO A 457 6.52 1.19 -1.55
N TYR A 458 7.13 0.46 -2.49
CA TYR A 458 6.68 -0.89 -2.88
C TYR A 458 6.36 -1.84 -1.70
N PRO A 459 7.18 -1.93 -0.62
CA PRO A 459 6.83 -2.74 0.54
C PRO A 459 5.47 -2.40 1.20
N MET A 460 5.14 -1.11 1.31
CA MET A 460 3.86 -0.67 1.87
C MET A 460 2.70 -0.99 0.93
N HIS A 461 2.91 -0.85 -0.38
CA HIS A 461 1.91 -1.27 -1.36
C HIS A 461 1.58 -2.76 -1.19
N MET A 462 2.61 -3.61 -1.08
CA MET A 462 2.42 -5.05 -0.90
C MET A 462 1.80 -5.42 0.44
N ALA A 463 2.09 -4.68 1.53
CA ALA A 463 1.38 -4.85 2.80
C ALA A 463 -0.15 -4.67 2.66
N ARG A 464 -0.59 -3.69 1.84
CA ARG A 464 -2.02 -3.52 1.52
C ARG A 464 -2.58 -4.64 0.66
N VAL A 465 -1.78 -5.21 -0.24
CA VAL A 465 -2.18 -6.39 -1.02
C VAL A 465 -2.40 -7.59 -0.09
N ILE A 466 -1.49 -7.81 0.87
CA ILE A 466 -1.64 -8.84 1.92
C ILE A 466 -2.95 -8.63 2.68
N LYS A 467 -3.20 -7.40 3.14
CA LYS A 467 -4.46 -7.05 3.82
C LYS A 467 -5.68 -7.40 2.97
N ASN A 468 -5.67 -7.18 1.65
CA ASN A 468 -6.82 -7.46 0.79
C ASN A 468 -7.20 -8.95 0.69
N TYR A 469 -6.28 -9.85 1.05
CA TYR A 469 -6.51 -11.29 1.16
C TYR A 469 -6.97 -11.70 2.56
N MET A 470 -6.79 -10.84 3.55
CA MET A 470 -7.41 -11.00 4.86
C MET A 470 -8.84 -10.51 4.79
N THR A 471 -9.77 -11.42 5.01
CA THR A 471 -11.19 -11.09 4.91
C THR A 471 -11.62 -10.24 6.11
N ASP A 472 -11.86 -8.96 5.85
CA ASP A 472 -12.47 -8.00 6.78
C ASP A 472 -13.94 -8.39 7.02
N ILE A 473 -14.25 -8.76 8.26
CA ILE A 473 -15.59 -9.20 8.68
C ILE A 473 -16.47 -8.03 9.13
N ASP A 474 -15.88 -6.83 9.32
CA ASP A 474 -16.55 -5.67 9.92
C ASP A 474 -16.73 -4.50 8.93
N ALA A 475 -16.32 -4.64 7.66
CA ALA A 475 -16.32 -3.62 6.60
C ALA A 475 -17.57 -2.71 6.48
N ARG A 476 -18.72 -3.10 7.03
CA ARG A 476 -19.94 -2.27 7.08
C ARG A 476 -20.08 -1.34 8.29
N GLU A 477 -19.44 -1.61 9.41
CA GLU A 477 -19.28 -0.57 10.45
C GLU A 477 -18.30 0.51 9.97
N PHE A 478 -17.47 0.25 8.95
CA PHE A 478 -16.51 1.21 8.38
C PHE A 478 -17.08 2.29 7.44
N LYS A 479 -18.36 2.60 7.58
CA LYS A 479 -18.77 4.02 7.47
C LYS A 479 -18.53 4.77 8.80
N GLU A 480 -17.60 4.31 9.64
CA GLU A 480 -17.11 5.04 10.80
C GLU A 480 -16.48 6.36 10.35
N PHE A 481 -17.16 7.47 10.60
CA PHE A 481 -17.18 8.10 11.93
C PHE A 481 -15.73 8.50 12.28
N ASP A 482 -15.30 9.63 11.71
CA ASP A 482 -14.40 10.57 12.38
C ASP A 482 -15.22 11.34 13.46
N ASP A 483 -16.17 10.67 14.15
CA ASP A 483 -16.73 11.25 15.37
C ASP A 483 -15.67 11.04 16.43
N GLU A 484 -15.12 12.17 16.83
CA GLU A 484 -14.30 12.37 17.99
C GLU A 484 -14.77 11.47 19.14
N LEU A 485 -13.85 10.64 19.60
CA LEU A 485 -13.65 10.28 21.00
C LEU A 485 -14.84 10.59 21.91
N ASP A 486 -15.56 9.54 22.31
CA ASP A 486 -16.16 9.49 23.65
C ASP A 486 -15.01 9.67 24.67
N VAL A 487 -14.74 10.93 25.02
CA VAL A 487 -13.95 11.28 26.19
C VAL A 487 -14.92 11.23 27.36
N ASP A 488 -14.71 10.23 28.22
CA ASP A 488 -15.30 10.11 29.55
C ASP A 488 -15.52 11.49 30.22
N ILE A 489 -16.75 12.02 30.19
CA ILE A 489 -17.20 12.99 31.19
C ILE A 489 -17.68 12.18 32.39
N ILE A 490 -16.71 11.64 33.14
CA ILE A 490 -16.89 11.42 34.58
C ILE A 490 -16.41 12.69 35.27
N LYS A 491 -17.32 13.65 35.45
CA LYS A 491 -17.18 14.71 36.47
C LYS A 491 -18.51 14.88 37.21
N ILE A 492 -18.65 14.05 38.25
CA ILE A 492 -19.06 14.44 39.60
C ILE A 492 -20.20 15.48 39.65
N GLU A 493 -21.45 15.01 39.62
CA GLU A 493 -22.53 15.71 40.31
C GLU A 493 -22.44 15.36 41.80
N LYS A 494 -21.72 16.19 42.56
CA LYS A 494 -21.94 16.34 44.00
C LYS A 494 -22.53 17.72 44.26
N LYS A 495 -23.82 17.69 44.59
CA LYS A 495 -24.53 18.48 45.61
C LYS A 495 -24.17 19.96 45.83
N ASP A 496 -25.24 20.74 45.76
CA ASP A 496 -25.61 21.81 46.69
C ASP A 496 -24.73 23.06 46.71
N SER A 497 -25.25 24.14 46.12
CA SER A 497 -25.93 25.21 46.87
C SER A 497 -25.73 26.60 46.23
N ILE A 498 -26.87 27.21 45.86
CA ILE A 498 -27.32 28.57 46.21
C ILE A 498 -26.23 29.66 46.22
N ILE A 499 -26.39 30.70 45.38
CA ILE A 499 -26.74 32.07 45.82
C ILE A 499 -27.05 32.96 44.60
N ARG A 500 -28.20 33.64 44.71
CA ARG A 500 -28.66 34.80 43.93
C ARG A 500 -27.75 36.01 44.15
N ILE A 501 -27.50 36.81 43.12
CA ILE A 501 -28.14 38.12 42.83
C ILE A 501 -27.85 38.42 41.36
#